data_AF-A0A4P8JDH1-F1
#
_entry.id   AF-A0A4P8JDH1-F1
#
_cell.length_a   1.000
_cell.length_b   1.000
_cell.length_c   1.000
_cell.angle_alpha   90.00
_cell.angle_beta   90.00
_cell.angle_gamma   90.00
#
_symmetry.space_group_name_H-M   'P 1'
#
loop_
_entity.id
_entity.type
_entity.pdbx_description
1 polymer ?
#
loop_
_entity_poly.entity_id
_entity_poly.type
_entity_poly.pdbx_seq_one_letter_code
_entity_poly.pdbx_strand_id
1 'polypeptide(L)'
;MKTHRETLGHWLLQRITAAFLIPTILIANVSTLILLNILLFWHIHVGIEEILADYVHHEVTRNWILILLRVFCLIIIKYAFVFFVF
;
A
#
# COMPACT_ATOMS: atom_id res chain seq x y z
N MET A 1 -13.94 -2.39 23.75
CA MET A 1 -12.54 -2.88 23.79
C MET A 1 -12.02 -3.40 22.43
N LYS A 2 -12.87 -3.89 21.53
CA LYS A 2 -12.49 -4.34 20.18
C LYS A 2 -11.89 -3.22 19.30
N THR A 3 -12.50 -2.04 19.32
CA THR A 3 -12.11 -0.87 18.53
C THR A 3 -10.68 -0.39 18.80
N HIS A 4 -10.25 -0.29 20.06
CA HIS A 4 -8.90 0.19 20.38
C HIS A 4 -7.78 -0.72 19.85
N ARG A 5 -7.97 -2.05 19.90
CA ARG A 5 -6.99 -3.00 19.36
C ARG A 5 -6.91 -2.94 17.84
N GLU A 6 -8.03 -2.72 17.16
CA GLU A 6 -8.08 -2.57 15.70
C GLU A 6 -7.39 -1.27 15.26
N THR A 7 -7.66 -0.15 15.93
CA THR A 7 -6.97 1.12 15.66
C THR A 7 -5.47 1.04 15.94
N LEU A 8 -5.08 0.39 17.04
CA LEU A 8 -3.66 0.16 17.37
C LEU A 8 -2.99 -0.72 16.32
N GLY A 9 -3.67 -1.78 15.87
CA GLY A 9 -3.21 -2.66 14.81
C GLY A 9 -2.95 -1.88 13.52
N HIS A 10 -3.92 -1.08 13.07
CA HIS A 10 -3.80 -0.25 11.87
C HIS A 10 -2.59 0.69 11.92
N TRP A 11 -2.46 1.42 13.02
CA TRP A 11 -1.36 2.36 13.26
C TRP A 11 0.01 1.67 13.29
N LEU A 12 0.11 0.50 13.93
CA LEU A 12 1.35 -0.28 13.95
C LEU A 12 1.71 -0.76 12.54
N LEU A 13 0.72 -1.22 11.79
CA LEU A 13 0.91 -1.77 10.45
C LEU A 13 1.42 -0.70 9.49
N GLN A 14 0.89 0.53 9.57
CA GLN A 14 1.39 1.67 8.81
C GLN A 14 2.88 1.97 9.10
N ARG A 15 3.28 1.93 10.38
CA ARG A 15 4.68 2.17 10.79
C ARG A 15 5.62 1.05 10.39
N ILE A 16 5.19 -0.20 10.55
CA ILE A 16 5.95 -1.38 10.16
C ILE A 16 6.20 -1.33 8.64
N THR A 17 5.15 -1.13 7.84
CA THR A 17 5.29 -1.07 6.37
C THR A 17 6.20 0.07 5.93
N ALA A 18 6.08 1.25 6.54
CA ALA A 18 6.99 2.37 6.27
C ALA A 18 8.44 2.05 6.64
N ALA A 19 8.67 1.48 7.84
CA ALA A 19 10.00 1.14 8.34
C ALA A 19 10.69 0.06 7.49
N PHE A 20 9.94 -0.90 6.94
CA PHE A 20 10.47 -1.91 6.02
C PHE A 20 10.68 -1.35 4.60
N LEU A 21 9.87 -0.40 4.17
CA LEU A 21 9.98 0.20 2.84
C LEU A 21 11.29 1.00 2.67
N ILE A 22 11.70 1.78 3.68
CA ILE A 22 12.92 2.59 3.66
C ILE A 22 14.17 1.77 3.31
N PRO A 23 14.57 0.73 4.06
CA PRO A 23 15.76 -0.06 3.76
C PRO A 23 15.60 -0.81 2.43
N THR A 24 14.39 -1.27 2.09
CA THR A 24 14.14 -2.00 0.85
C THR A 24 14.37 -1.11 -0.38
N ILE A 25 14.05 0.18 -0.31
CA ILE A 25 14.38 1.17 -1.35
C ILE A 25 15.91 1.36 -1.44
N LEU A 26 16.60 1.48 -0.30
CA LEU A 26 18.05 1.74 -0.27
C LEU A 26 18.88 0.58 -0.84
N ILE A 27 18.43 -0.67 -0.68
CA ILE A 27 19.13 -1.86 -1.18
C ILE A 27 18.52 -2.41 -2.48
N ALA A 28 17.62 -1.65 -3.12
CA ALA A 28 16.81 -2.13 -4.22
C ALA A 28 17.67 -2.59 -5.42
N ASN A 29 17.41 -3.81 -5.88
CA ASN A 29 17.93 -4.38 -7.11
C ASN A 29 16.84 -5.21 -7.82
N VAL A 30 17.16 -5.78 -8.97
CA VAL A 30 16.21 -6.60 -9.76
C VAL A 30 15.65 -7.76 -8.94
N SER A 31 16.47 -8.41 -8.11
CA SER A 31 16.06 -9.52 -7.24
C SER A 31 15.10 -9.10 -6.12
N THR A 32 15.19 -7.86 -5.63
CA THR A 32 14.30 -7.33 -4.58
C THR A 32 13.09 -6.58 -5.13
N LEU A 33 12.95 -6.45 -6.46
CA LEU A 33 11.90 -5.65 -7.09
C LEU A 33 10.50 -6.12 -6.69
N ILE A 34 10.26 -7.42 -6.63
CA ILE A 34 8.97 -7.99 -6.21
C ILE A 34 8.65 -7.60 -4.76
N LEU A 35 9.62 -7.75 -3.85
CA LEU A 35 9.46 -7.38 -2.45
C LEU A 35 9.19 -5.89 -2.28
N LEU A 36 9.93 -5.04 -3.00
CA LEU A 36 9.75 -3.60 -3.00
C LEU A 36 8.33 -3.22 -3.44
N ASN A 37 7.83 -3.82 -4.51
CA ASN A 37 6.48 -3.56 -4.99
C ASN A 37 5.42 -3.99 -3.96
N ILE A 38 5.55 -5.18 -3.36
CA ILE A 38 4.61 -5.65 -2.34
C ILE A 38 4.56 -4.67 -1.16
N LEU A 39 5.72 -4.28 -0.62
CA LEU A 39 5.79 -3.34 0.50
C LEU A 39 5.23 -1.96 0.14
N LEU A 40 5.55 -1.46 -1.05
CA LEU A 40 5.10 -0.17 -1.54
C LEU A 40 3.57 -0.12 -1.66
N PHE A 41 2.96 -1.10 -2.34
CA PHE A 41 1.51 -1.12 -2.51
C PHE A 41 0.76 -1.38 -1.23
N TRP A 42 1.33 -2.19 -0.32
CA TRP A 42 0.77 -2.33 1.00
C TRP A 42 0.76 -0.99 1.74
N HIS A 43 1.88 -0.29 1.79
CA HIS A 43 1.99 0.98 2.48
C HIS A 43 1.03 2.04 1.89
N ILE A 44 0.94 2.12 0.56
CA ILE A 44 -0.01 2.99 -0.14
C ILE A 44 -1.45 2.64 0.23
N HIS A 45 -1.82 1.35 0.24
CA HIS A 45 -3.18 0.92 0.54
C HIS A 45 -3.61 1.38 1.94
N VAL A 46 -2.78 1.12 2.97
CA VAL A 46 -3.05 1.54 4.35
C VAL A 46 -3.12 3.06 4.46
N GLY A 47 -2.20 3.79 3.82
CA GLY A 47 -2.21 5.25 3.84
C GLY A 47 -3.44 5.87 3.17
N ILE A 48 -3.87 5.31 2.03
CA ILE A 48 -5.08 5.79 1.33
C ILE A 48 -6.34 5.46 2.14
N GLU A 49 -6.39 4.32 2.84
CA GLU A 49 -7.52 4.01 3.72
C GLU A 49 -7.71 5.06 4.82
N GLU A 50 -6.64 5.60 5.41
CA GLU A 50 -6.73 6.70 6.39
C GLU A 50 -7.26 7.98 5.75
N ILE A 51 -6.72 8.36 4.59
CA ILE A 51 -7.18 9.55 3.86
C ILE A 51 -8.66 9.40 3.51
N LEU A 52 -9.09 8.24 3.02
CA LEU A 52 -10.50 8.03 2.68
C LEU A 52 -11.40 8.01 3.91
N ALA A 53 -10.92 7.53 5.06
CA ALA A 53 -11.66 7.59 6.31
C ALA A 53 -11.91 9.04 6.76
N ASP A 54 -10.96 9.95 6.52
CA ASP A 54 -11.07 11.36 6.90
C ASP A 54 -11.90 12.20 5.93
N TYR A 55 -11.86 11.89 4.63
CA TYR A 55 -12.46 12.75 3.59
C TYR A 55 -13.69 12.17 2.87
N VAL A 56 -13.89 10.84 2.87
CA VAL A 56 -14.97 10.17 2.12
C VAL A 56 -15.95 9.48 3.06
N HIS A 57 -17.07 10.15 3.31
CA HIS A 57 -18.10 9.70 4.24
C HIS A 57 -19.06 8.64 3.67
N HIS A 58 -19.14 8.52 2.34
CA HIS A 58 -19.96 7.51 1.68
C HIS A 58 -19.19 6.21 1.48
N GLU A 59 -19.65 5.15 2.16
CA GLU A 59 -19.00 3.83 2.15
C GLU A 59 -18.84 3.26 0.74
N VAL A 60 -19.89 3.39 -0.09
CA VAL A 60 -19.87 2.91 -1.50
C VAL A 60 -18.76 3.61 -2.28
N THR A 61 -18.67 4.94 -2.18
CA THR A 61 -17.64 5.74 -2.85
C THR A 61 -16.23 5.35 -2.39
N ARG A 62 -16.03 5.18 -1.07
CA ARG A 62 -14.75 4.74 -0.50
C ARG A 62 -14.34 3.38 -1.08
N ASN A 63 -15.26 2.42 -1.14
CA ASN A 63 -14.96 1.09 -1.67
C ASN A 63 -14.62 1.11 -3.16
N TRP A 64 -15.35 1.91 -3.97
CA TRP A 64 -15.03 2.08 -5.39
C TRP A 64 -13.63 2.69 -5.61
N ILE A 65 -13.24 3.68 -4.81
CA ILE A 65 -11.90 4.27 -4.88
C ILE A 65 -10.84 3.21 -4.55
N LEU A 66 -11.03 2.38 -3.53
CA LEU A 66 -10.08 1.33 -3.18
C LEU A 66 -9.97 0.26 -4.27
N ILE A 67 -11.06 -0.12 -4.92
CA ILE A 67 -11.05 -1.05 -6.05
C ILE A 67 -10.28 -0.43 -7.23
N LEU A 68 -10.55 0.83 -7.56
CA LEU A 68 -9.85 1.55 -8.62
C LEU A 68 -8.35 1.64 -8.34
N LEU A 69 -7.97 1.96 -7.10
CA LEU A 69 -6.57 1.99 -6.67
C LEU A 69 -5.91 0.62 -6.87
N ARG A 70 -6.56 -0.49 -6.49
CA ARG A 70 -6.01 -1.83 -6.69
C ARG A 70 -5.77 -2.14 -8.17
N VAL A 71 -6.72 -1.82 -9.05
CA VAL A 71 -6.56 -2.00 -10.49
C VAL A 71 -5.41 -1.15 -11.04
N PHE A 72 -5.34 0.11 -10.63
CA PHE A 72 -4.26 1.02 -11.00
C PHE A 72 -2.87 0.49 -10.58
N CYS A 73 -2.75 0.00 -9.35
CA CYS A 73 -1.50 -0.61 -8.85
C CYS A 73 -1.10 -1.85 -9.67
N LEU A 74 -2.04 -2.74 -10.02
CA LEU A 74 -1.76 -3.91 -10.85
C LEU A 74 -1.24 -3.53 -12.24
N ILE A 75 -1.79 -2.46 -12.83
CA ILE A 75 -1.32 -1.93 -14.12
C ILE A 75 0.12 -1.42 -13.99
N ILE A 76 0.42 -0.64 -12.94
CA ILE A 76 1.77 -0.13 -12.69
C ILE A 76 2.77 -1.27 -12.49
N ILE A 77 2.43 -2.29 -11.69
CA ILE A 77 3.30 -3.47 -11.47
C ILE A 77 3.66 -4.12 -12.80
N LYS A 78 2.68 -4.31 -13.68
CA LYS A 78 2.91 -4.92 -15.00
C LYS A 78 3.96 -4.14 -15.79
N TYR A 79 3.80 -2.82 -15.88
CA TYR A 79 4.73 -1.99 -16.64
C TYR A 79 6.10 -1.87 -15.99
N ALA A 80 6.16 -1.73 -14.66
CA ALA A 80 7.42 -1.71 -13.92
C ALA A 80 8.18 -3.03 -14.10
N PHE A 81 7.51 -4.17 -13.97
CA PHE A 81 8.13 -5.48 -14.18
C PHE A 81 8.68 -5.62 -15.59
N VAL A 82 7.91 -5.25 -16.62
CA VAL A 82 8.39 -5.29 -18.01
C VAL A 82 9.63 -4.41 -18.19
N PHE A 83 9.61 -3.18 -17.68
CA PHE A 83 10.71 -2.22 -17.83
C PHE A 83 12.01 -2.62 -17.13
N PHE A 84 11.94 -3.31 -15.99
CA PHE A 84 13.12 -3.68 -15.20
C PHE A 84 13.67 -5.08 -15.51
N VAL A 85 12.88 -5.95 -16.13
CA VAL A 85 13.26 -7.36 -16.41
C VAL A 85 13.60 -7.58 -17.89
N PHE A 86 12.93 -6.88 -18.81
CA PHE A 86 13.17 -6.99 -20.25
C PHE A 86 13.82 -5.72 -20.79
#